data_AF-A0A2N4U0T7-F1
#
_entry.id   AF-A0A2N4U0T7-F1
#
_cell.length_a   1.000
_cell.length_b   1.000
_cell.length_c   1.000
_cell.angle_alpha   90.00
_cell.angle_beta   90.00
_cell.angle_gamma   90.00
#
_symmetry.space_group_name_H-M   'P 1'
#
loop_
_entity.id
_entity.type
_entity.pdbx_description
1 polymer ?
#
loop_
_entity_poly.entity_id
_entity_poly.type
_entity_poly.pdbx_seq_one_letter_code
_entity_poly.pdbx_strand_id
1 'polypeptide(L)'
;MPTQHPDTPSAALRGVFYRDDPRSEPSPLVVDVSRSGREYPHDFRSPVALTTVHDNISMYVDEIYAATPDLGGTLLYACFPNMYIDTNRSARDIDPELIEGVWPGPIEASDFTQRGLGLFKRLSRYGEPFQERKLTIAEAQERLARFHEPYHKELARVIKQTHERHDYVVQLSCHCMSAIGAPTHADPGQQRADFNLGDCHGTTSSKETISFLEETL
;
A
#
# COMPACT_ATOMS: atom_id res chain seq x y z
N MET A 1 22.22 15.16 4.07
CA MET A 1 22.86 14.46 2.92
C MET A 1 21.71 13.94 2.07
N PRO A 2 21.63 14.22 0.76
CA PRO A 2 20.65 13.53 -0.06
C PRO A 2 21.01 12.05 -0.01
N THR A 3 20.09 11.23 0.49
CA THR A 3 20.16 9.78 0.39
C THR A 3 20.25 9.45 -1.09
N GLN A 4 21.41 8.91 -1.51
CA GLN A 4 21.54 8.31 -2.82
C GLN A 4 20.52 7.17 -2.85
N HIS A 5 19.46 7.29 -3.65
CA HIS A 5 18.71 6.12 -4.07
C HIS A 5 19.73 5.15 -4.67
N PRO A 6 19.79 3.88 -4.21
CA PRO A 6 20.79 2.95 -4.68
C PRO A 6 20.66 2.72 -6.20
N ASP A 7 21.77 2.26 -6.76
CA ASP A 7 21.91 1.77 -8.13
C ASP A 7 20.67 0.99 -8.61
N THR A 8 20.24 1.32 -9.84
CA THR A 8 19.18 0.69 -10.64
C THR A 8 18.43 -0.50 -9.99
N PRO A 9 17.09 -0.41 -9.81
CA PRO A 9 16.33 -1.46 -9.14
C PRO A 9 16.49 -2.82 -9.84
N SER A 10 16.45 -3.89 -9.03
CA SER A 10 16.66 -5.27 -9.51
C SER A 10 15.55 -5.72 -10.48
N ALA A 11 14.33 -5.23 -10.28
CA ALA A 11 13.27 -5.26 -11.29
C ALA A 11 12.39 -4.02 -11.14
N ALA A 12 11.80 -3.56 -12.24
CA ALA A 12 10.83 -2.48 -12.20
C ALA A 12 9.81 -2.61 -13.33
N LEU A 13 8.57 -2.22 -13.01
CA LEU A 13 7.58 -1.86 -14.00
C LEU A 13 7.34 -0.36 -13.86
N ARG A 14 7.83 0.41 -14.84
CA ARG A 14 7.87 1.88 -14.77
C ARG A 14 6.51 2.48 -14.38
N GLY A 15 6.51 3.34 -13.37
CA GLY A 15 5.30 4.00 -12.84
C GLY A 15 4.38 3.09 -12.02
N VAL A 16 4.71 1.81 -11.86
CA VAL A 16 3.90 0.85 -11.12
C VAL A 16 4.63 0.38 -9.87
N PHE A 17 5.80 -0.24 -10.03
CA PHE A 17 6.62 -0.67 -8.91
C PHE A 17 8.11 -0.70 -9.25
N TYR A 18 8.93 -0.66 -8.20
CA TYR A 18 10.28 -1.18 -8.25
C TYR A 18 10.50 -2.21 -7.14
N ARG A 19 11.44 -3.13 -7.39
CA ARG A 19 11.86 -4.16 -6.47
C ARG A 19 13.38 -4.12 -6.35
N ASP A 20 13.86 -4.07 -5.12
CA ASP A 20 15.27 -4.20 -4.78
C ASP A 20 15.51 -5.55 -4.10
N ASP A 21 16.29 -6.39 -4.76
CA ASP A 21 16.67 -7.70 -4.24
C ASP A 21 17.85 -7.57 -3.25
N PRO A 22 18.04 -8.58 -2.37
CA PRO A 22 19.10 -8.60 -1.38
C PRO A 22 20.51 -8.35 -1.97
N ARG A 23 21.29 -7.46 -1.33
CA ARG A 23 22.70 -7.18 -1.64
C ARG A 23 23.68 -7.93 -0.72
N SER A 24 23.19 -8.47 0.39
CA SER A 24 23.92 -9.32 1.33
C SER A 24 23.31 -10.73 1.38
N GLU A 25 23.72 -11.56 2.34
CA GLU A 25 23.18 -12.93 2.48
C GLU A 25 21.66 -12.87 2.59
N PRO A 26 20.92 -13.48 1.65
CA PRO A 26 19.47 -13.35 1.61
C PRO A 26 18.81 -13.90 2.86
N SER A 27 17.80 -13.17 3.33
CA SER A 27 17.02 -13.47 4.52
C SER A 27 15.55 -13.70 4.15
N PRO A 28 14.73 -14.30 5.04
CA PRO A 28 13.31 -14.55 4.77
C PRO A 28 12.43 -13.28 4.82
N LEU A 29 13.04 -12.09 4.88
CA LEU A 29 12.34 -10.82 5.01
C LEU A 29 11.87 -10.29 3.66
N VAL A 30 10.58 -9.98 3.56
CA VAL A 30 9.98 -9.23 2.45
C VAL A 30 9.31 -7.99 3.02
N VAL A 31 9.71 -6.82 2.55
CA VAL A 31 9.08 -5.54 2.90
C VAL A 31 8.29 -5.03 1.71
N ASP A 32 7.00 -4.75 1.92
CA ASP A 32 6.15 -4.11 0.91
C ASP A 32 5.73 -2.70 1.37
N VAL A 33 5.99 -1.71 0.52
CA VAL A 33 5.62 -0.31 0.73
C VAL A 33 4.64 0.09 -0.36
N SER A 34 3.37 -0.15 -0.12
CA SER A 34 2.29 -0.01 -1.11
C SER A 34 1.61 1.37 -1.14
N ARG A 35 1.95 2.27 -0.20
CA ARG A 35 1.22 3.55 -0.03
C ARG A 35 2.09 4.81 0.02
N SER A 36 3.34 4.71 -0.41
CA SER A 36 4.29 5.83 -0.40
C SER A 36 4.60 6.37 -1.81
N GLY A 37 3.95 5.81 -2.83
CA GLY A 37 4.11 6.22 -4.23
C GLY A 37 3.74 7.67 -4.48
N ARG A 38 4.57 8.34 -5.28
CA ARG A 38 4.47 9.77 -5.60
C ARG A 38 4.54 10.04 -7.11
N GLU A 39 4.56 9.00 -7.94
CA GLU A 39 4.47 9.11 -9.39
C GLU A 39 2.99 9.19 -9.79
N TYR A 40 2.50 10.40 -10.02
CA TYR A 40 1.12 10.64 -10.40
C TYR A 40 0.89 10.27 -11.87
N PRO A 41 -0.04 9.35 -12.18
CA PRO A 41 -0.45 9.09 -13.56
C PRO A 41 -0.99 10.36 -14.23
N HIS A 42 -0.79 10.50 -15.54
CA HIS A 42 -1.20 11.67 -16.32
C HIS A 42 -2.73 11.94 -16.29
N ASP A 43 -3.51 10.91 -16.00
CA ASP A 43 -4.96 10.87 -15.85
C ASP A 43 -5.42 10.97 -14.38
N PHE A 44 -4.51 11.23 -13.44
CA PHE A 44 -4.86 11.52 -12.05
C PHE A 44 -5.65 12.84 -11.99
N ARG A 45 -6.87 12.80 -11.46
CA ARG A 45 -7.78 13.94 -11.32
C ARG A 45 -8.41 13.92 -9.93
N SER A 46 -8.48 15.08 -9.30
CA SER A 46 -9.15 15.25 -8.02
C SER A 46 -9.56 16.71 -7.83
N PRO A 47 -10.72 17.01 -7.22
CA PRO A 47 -11.14 18.37 -6.92
C PRO A 47 -10.47 18.93 -5.65
N VAL A 48 -9.78 18.09 -4.86
CA VAL A 48 -9.06 18.53 -3.66
C VAL A 48 -7.66 19.05 -4.00
N ALA A 49 -7.12 19.91 -3.14
CA ALA A 49 -5.75 20.41 -3.29
C ALA A 49 -4.72 19.27 -3.21
N LEU A 50 -3.60 19.42 -3.91
CA LEU A 50 -2.50 18.44 -3.88
C LEU A 50 -1.99 18.17 -2.46
N THR A 51 -2.02 19.17 -1.57
CA THR A 51 -1.70 19.00 -0.15
C THR A 51 -2.65 18.02 0.54
N THR A 52 -3.95 18.13 0.29
CA THR A 52 -4.94 17.17 0.79
C THR A 52 -4.67 15.76 0.24
N VAL A 53 -4.31 15.63 -1.04
CA VAL A 53 -3.90 14.34 -1.61
C VAL A 53 -2.70 13.77 -0.84
N HIS A 54 -1.68 14.58 -0.62
CA HIS A 54 -0.44 14.21 0.07
C HIS A 54 -0.69 13.77 1.51
N ASP A 55 -1.61 14.41 2.23
CA ASP A 55 -1.95 14.04 3.61
C ASP A 55 -2.55 12.63 3.75
N ASN A 56 -3.00 12.04 2.62
CA ASN A 56 -3.53 10.67 2.55
C ASN A 56 -2.51 9.62 2.10
N ILE A 57 -1.31 10.05 1.71
CA ILE A 57 -0.22 9.17 1.28
C ILE A 57 0.64 8.86 2.51
N SER A 58 1.05 7.60 2.66
CA SER A 58 2.01 7.23 3.68
C SER A 58 3.42 7.68 3.27
N MET A 59 3.71 8.98 3.28
CA MET A 59 4.97 9.50 2.73
C MET A 59 6.21 8.97 3.44
N TYR A 60 7.28 8.78 2.66
CA TYR A 60 8.65 8.48 3.11
C TYR A 60 8.85 7.13 3.84
N VAL A 61 7.86 6.24 3.84
CA VAL A 61 8.03 4.89 4.42
C VAL A 61 9.08 4.09 3.64
N ASP A 62 9.20 4.31 2.34
CA ASP A 62 10.27 3.74 1.52
C ASP A 62 11.67 4.14 2.01
N GLU A 63 11.85 5.37 2.48
CA GLU A 63 13.14 5.83 3.02
C GLU A 63 13.44 5.18 4.38
N ILE A 64 12.42 4.96 5.21
CA ILE A 64 12.56 4.25 6.50
C ILE A 64 13.06 2.82 6.28
N TYR A 65 12.55 2.15 5.24
CA TYR A 65 12.89 0.77 4.92
C TYR A 65 13.95 0.63 3.81
N ALA A 66 14.64 1.71 3.42
CA ALA A 66 15.60 1.70 2.32
C ALA A 66 16.79 0.74 2.53
N ALA A 67 17.12 0.44 3.78
CA ALA A 67 18.20 -0.48 4.14
C ALA A 67 17.81 -1.97 4.03
N THR A 68 16.54 -2.32 3.76
CA THR A 68 16.07 -3.71 3.67
C THR A 68 16.96 -4.59 2.79
N PRO A 69 17.37 -4.18 1.57
CA PRO A 69 18.20 -5.04 0.72
C PRO A 69 19.63 -5.21 1.24
N ASP A 70 20.19 -4.22 1.96
CA ASP A 70 21.51 -4.34 2.59
C ASP A 70 21.50 -5.32 3.78
N LEU A 71 20.33 -5.50 4.41
CA LEU A 71 20.07 -6.45 5.49
C LEU A 71 19.60 -7.83 5.00
N GLY A 72 19.68 -8.09 3.70
CA GLY A 72 19.37 -9.38 3.10
C GLY A 72 17.90 -9.59 2.74
N GLY A 73 17.02 -8.62 3.04
CA GLY A 73 15.60 -8.69 2.70
C GLY A 73 15.30 -8.21 1.28
N THR A 74 14.10 -8.46 0.78
CA THR A 74 13.61 -7.87 -0.47
C THR A 74 12.70 -6.69 -0.18
N LEU A 75 12.90 -5.56 -0.87
CA LEU A 75 11.99 -4.40 -0.81
C LEU A 75 11.17 -4.34 -2.10
N LEU A 76 9.84 -4.25 -1.97
CA LEU A 76 8.91 -3.97 -3.06
C LEU A 76 8.15 -2.68 -2.79
N TYR A 77 8.20 -1.73 -3.72
CA TYR A 77 7.60 -0.41 -3.57
C TYR A 77 6.60 -0.13 -4.70
N ALA A 78 5.40 0.37 -4.35
CA ALA A 78 4.45 0.90 -5.31
C ALA A 78 4.79 2.36 -5.67
N CYS A 79 5.03 2.64 -6.95
CA CYS A 79 5.45 3.95 -7.44
C CYS A 79 4.34 5.01 -7.44
N PHE A 80 3.09 4.58 -7.59
CA PHE A 80 1.92 5.44 -7.75
C PHE A 80 1.22 5.68 -6.41
N PRO A 81 0.53 6.82 -6.24
CA PRO A 81 -0.18 7.11 -5.00
C PRO A 81 -1.35 6.14 -4.80
N ASN A 82 -1.51 5.62 -3.59
CA ASN A 82 -2.66 4.77 -3.23
C ASN A 82 -4.01 5.49 -3.33
N MET A 83 -4.00 6.82 -3.51
CA MET A 83 -5.19 7.61 -3.84
C MET A 83 -5.69 7.36 -5.27
N TYR A 84 -4.84 6.88 -6.18
CA TYR A 84 -5.24 6.53 -7.55
C TYR A 84 -5.96 5.18 -7.61
N ILE A 85 -5.36 4.18 -6.96
CA ILE A 85 -5.90 2.86 -6.63
C ILE A 85 -5.08 2.30 -5.47
N ASP A 86 -5.71 1.76 -4.43
CA ASP A 86 -5.01 1.32 -3.22
C ASP A 86 -4.65 -0.17 -3.30
N THR A 87 -3.37 -0.52 -3.47
CA THR A 87 -2.91 -1.92 -3.51
C THR A 87 -2.87 -2.59 -2.15
N ASN A 88 -3.14 -1.86 -1.06
CA ASN A 88 -3.40 -2.44 0.25
C ASN A 88 -4.91 -2.69 0.47
N ARG A 89 -5.67 -2.87 -0.62
CA ARG A 89 -7.08 -3.26 -0.65
C ARG A 89 -7.29 -4.43 -1.61
N SER A 90 -8.33 -5.22 -1.33
CA SER A 90 -8.78 -6.26 -2.26
C SER A 90 -9.26 -5.62 -3.57
N ALA A 91 -9.00 -6.27 -4.70
CA ALA A 91 -9.56 -5.87 -6.00
C ALA A 91 -11.11 -5.89 -6.02
N ARG A 92 -11.74 -6.57 -5.05
CA ARG A 92 -13.20 -6.64 -4.88
C ARG A 92 -13.75 -5.56 -3.93
N ASP A 93 -12.88 -4.81 -3.23
CA ASP A 93 -13.28 -3.79 -2.25
C ASP A 93 -13.68 -2.47 -2.93
N ILE A 94 -14.67 -2.58 -3.83
CA ILE A 94 -15.13 -1.51 -4.71
C ILE A 94 -16.38 -0.87 -4.10
N ASP A 95 -16.40 0.47 -4.06
CA ASP A 95 -17.61 1.24 -3.80
C ASP A 95 -18.46 1.33 -5.09
N PRO A 96 -19.65 0.70 -5.17
CA PRO A 96 -20.50 0.81 -6.36
C PRO A 96 -20.92 2.26 -6.66
N GLU A 97 -20.97 3.13 -5.66
CA GLU A 97 -21.38 4.53 -5.86
C GLU A 97 -20.35 5.32 -6.68
N LEU A 98 -19.08 4.89 -6.69
CA LEU A 98 -18.01 5.49 -7.46
C LEU A 98 -17.96 5.04 -8.92
N ILE A 99 -18.73 4.01 -9.30
CA ILE A 99 -18.72 3.46 -10.66
C ILE A 99 -19.89 4.01 -11.46
N GLU A 100 -19.61 4.46 -12.67
CA GLU A 100 -20.62 4.78 -13.68
C GLU A 100 -21.16 3.49 -14.29
N GLY A 101 -22.41 3.17 -13.96
CA GLY A 101 -23.08 1.93 -14.36
C GLY A 101 -23.03 0.85 -13.28
N VAL A 102 -23.25 -0.40 -13.70
CA VAL A 102 -23.24 -1.56 -12.81
C VAL A 102 -21.91 -2.29 -13.00
N TRP A 103 -21.13 -2.41 -11.93
CA TRP A 103 -19.86 -3.16 -11.98
C TRP A 103 -20.11 -4.62 -12.40
N PRO A 104 -19.37 -5.15 -13.38
CA PRO A 104 -19.65 -6.48 -13.92
C PRO A 104 -19.09 -7.63 -13.06
N GLY A 105 -18.25 -7.34 -12.07
CA GLY A 105 -17.57 -8.33 -11.23
C GLY A 105 -18.15 -8.46 -9.82
N PRO A 106 -17.62 -9.38 -9.00
CA PRO A 106 -17.98 -9.47 -7.59
C PRO A 106 -17.54 -8.20 -6.83
N ILE A 107 -18.35 -7.78 -5.86
CA ILE A 107 -18.06 -6.70 -4.92
C ILE A 107 -18.12 -7.26 -3.50
N GLU A 108 -17.08 -6.99 -2.74
CA GLU A 108 -16.94 -7.32 -1.32
C GLU A 108 -16.56 -6.02 -0.57
N ALA A 109 -17.54 -5.13 -0.44
CA ALA A 109 -17.34 -3.81 0.17
C ALA A 109 -17.06 -3.93 1.67
N SER A 110 -15.82 -3.61 2.07
CA SER A 110 -15.36 -3.61 3.45
C SER A 110 -15.89 -2.41 4.24
N ASP A 111 -15.69 -2.44 5.56
CA ASP A 111 -15.94 -1.29 6.44
C ASP A 111 -15.15 -0.04 5.97
N PHE A 112 -13.97 -0.22 5.37
CA PHE A 112 -13.21 0.89 4.79
C PHE A 112 -13.93 1.50 3.59
N THR A 113 -14.48 0.67 2.69
CA THR A 113 -15.29 1.13 1.55
C THR A 113 -16.52 1.89 2.01
N GLN A 114 -17.24 1.38 3.02
CA GLN A 114 -18.40 2.08 3.59
C GLN A 114 -18.03 3.48 4.11
N ARG A 115 -16.79 3.64 4.61
CA ARG A 115 -16.23 4.90 5.13
C ARG A 115 -15.53 5.73 4.04
N GLY A 116 -15.62 5.32 2.78
CA GLY A 116 -15.09 6.03 1.62
C GLY A 116 -13.59 5.81 1.34
N LEU A 117 -12.99 4.79 1.97
CA LEU A 117 -11.55 4.48 1.97
C LEU A 117 -11.24 3.09 1.36
N GLY A 118 -12.07 2.64 0.41
CA GLY A 118 -11.93 1.38 -0.31
C GLY A 118 -10.80 1.37 -1.34
N LEU A 119 -10.86 0.41 -2.28
CA LEU A 119 -9.90 0.28 -3.40
C LEU A 119 -9.77 1.58 -4.20
N PHE A 120 -10.92 2.18 -4.52
CA PHE A 120 -11.04 3.55 -5.02
C PHE A 120 -11.62 4.41 -3.90
N LYS A 121 -10.94 5.49 -3.55
CA LYS A 121 -11.35 6.33 -2.42
C LYS A 121 -12.40 7.32 -2.85
N ARG A 122 -13.53 7.33 -2.13
CA ARG A 122 -14.60 8.32 -2.29
C ARG A 122 -14.26 9.61 -1.56
N LEU A 123 -13.56 9.50 -0.43
CA LEU A 123 -13.26 10.61 0.47
C LEU A 123 -11.76 10.75 0.71
N SER A 124 -11.33 11.98 0.99
CA SER A 124 -10.07 12.25 1.69
C SER A 124 -10.17 11.79 3.15
N ARG A 125 -9.04 11.76 3.85
CA ARG A 125 -8.98 11.54 5.29
C ARG A 125 -9.75 12.58 6.12
N TYR A 126 -9.99 13.77 5.58
CA TYR A 126 -10.78 14.83 6.22
C TYR A 126 -12.26 14.82 5.82
N GLY A 127 -12.66 13.90 4.93
CA GLY A 127 -14.07 13.74 4.49
C GLY A 127 -14.44 14.55 3.25
N GLU A 128 -13.47 15.16 2.56
CA GLU A 128 -13.73 15.86 1.29
C GLU A 128 -13.97 14.84 0.17
N PRO A 129 -14.96 15.03 -0.72
CA PRO A 129 -15.13 14.20 -1.91
C PRO A 129 -13.86 14.20 -2.76
N PHE A 130 -13.34 13.01 -3.05
CA PHE A 130 -12.04 12.85 -3.68
C PHE A 130 -12.09 12.65 -5.20
N GLN A 131 -13.16 12.03 -5.71
CA GLN A 131 -13.35 11.83 -7.15
C GLN A 131 -14.09 13.03 -7.75
N GLU A 132 -13.59 13.58 -8.87
CA GLU A 132 -14.25 14.69 -9.57
C GLU A 132 -15.59 14.27 -10.22
N ARG A 133 -15.69 12.98 -10.56
CA ARG A 133 -16.86 12.29 -11.11
C ARG A 133 -16.76 10.80 -10.81
N LYS A 134 -17.81 10.05 -11.14
CA LYS A 134 -17.73 8.58 -11.14
C LYS A 134 -16.70 8.08 -12.16
N LEU A 135 -16.00 7.01 -11.82
CA LEU A 135 -15.14 6.28 -12.74
C LEU A 135 -16.00 5.45 -13.68
N THR A 136 -15.70 5.47 -14.97
CA THR A 136 -16.26 4.47 -15.88
C THR A 136 -15.75 3.08 -15.50
N ILE A 137 -16.51 2.03 -15.85
CA ILE A 137 -16.08 0.64 -15.66
C ILE A 137 -14.71 0.40 -16.32
N ALA A 138 -14.51 0.96 -17.52
CA ALA A 138 -13.25 0.83 -18.26
C ALA A 138 -12.06 1.46 -17.51
N GLU A 139 -12.23 2.66 -16.95
CA GLU A 139 -11.17 3.32 -16.15
C GLU A 139 -10.82 2.49 -14.91
N ALA A 140 -11.82 1.99 -14.18
CA ALA A 140 -11.59 1.16 -13.00
C ALA A 140 -10.88 -0.16 -13.34
N GLN A 141 -11.30 -0.84 -14.42
CA GLN A 141 -10.65 -2.05 -14.92
C GLN A 141 -9.21 -1.79 -15.40
N GLU A 142 -8.99 -0.67 -16.08
CA GLU A 142 -7.65 -0.28 -16.54
C GLU A 142 -6.71 -0.04 -15.36
N ARG A 143 -7.18 0.64 -14.30
CA ARG A 143 -6.39 0.85 -13.07
C ARG A 143 -6.02 -0.47 -12.39
N LEU A 144 -6.97 -1.40 -12.30
CA LEU A 144 -6.72 -2.75 -11.78
C LEU A 144 -5.64 -3.46 -12.59
N ALA A 145 -5.81 -3.55 -13.91
CA ALA A 145 -4.91 -4.29 -14.79
C ALA A 145 -3.50 -3.67 -14.89
N ARG A 146 -3.38 -2.33 -14.82
CA ARG A 146 -2.10 -1.64 -14.99
C ARG A 146 -1.32 -1.47 -13.71
N PHE A 147 -1.99 -1.41 -12.55
CA PHE A 147 -1.35 -1.03 -11.29
C PHE A 147 -1.52 -2.07 -10.20
N HIS A 148 -2.77 -2.47 -9.92
CA HIS A 148 -3.07 -3.40 -8.82
C HIS A 148 -2.58 -4.81 -9.10
N GLU A 149 -3.03 -5.41 -10.20
CA GLU A 149 -2.70 -6.78 -10.57
C GLU A 149 -1.18 -6.99 -10.75
N PRO A 150 -0.43 -6.10 -11.44
CA PRO A 150 1.02 -6.28 -11.59
C PRO A 150 1.77 -6.18 -10.26
N TYR A 151 1.37 -5.27 -9.37
CA TYR A 151 1.97 -5.16 -8.03
C TYR A 151 1.75 -6.44 -7.22
N HIS A 152 0.51 -6.93 -7.16
CA HIS A 152 0.20 -8.17 -6.42
C HIS A 152 0.85 -9.40 -7.04
N LYS A 153 0.95 -9.47 -8.37
CA LYS A 153 1.67 -10.55 -9.06
C LYS A 153 3.15 -10.57 -8.67
N GLU A 154 3.77 -9.40 -8.60
CA GLU A 154 5.17 -9.28 -8.18
C GLU A 154 5.36 -9.63 -6.70
N LEU A 155 4.50 -9.12 -5.82
CA LEU A 155 4.53 -9.45 -4.39
C LEU A 155 4.39 -10.96 -4.17
N ALA A 156 3.43 -11.60 -4.83
CA ALA A 156 3.23 -13.04 -4.76
C ALA A 156 4.45 -13.83 -5.28
N ARG A 157 5.08 -13.33 -6.36
CA ARG A 157 6.31 -13.93 -6.90
C ARG A 157 7.46 -13.85 -5.91
N VAL A 158 7.67 -12.69 -5.29
CA VAL A 158 8.71 -12.45 -4.28
C VAL A 158 8.49 -13.35 -3.06
N ILE A 159 7.28 -13.35 -2.49
CA ILE A 159 6.93 -14.21 -1.34
C ILE A 159 7.19 -15.68 -1.66
N LYS A 160 6.75 -16.15 -2.84
CA LYS A 160 6.97 -17.54 -3.26
C LYS A 160 8.47 -17.87 -3.33
N GLN A 161 9.28 -17.02 -3.95
CA GLN A 161 10.72 -17.25 -4.07
C GLN A 161 11.43 -17.25 -2.72
N THR A 162 11.06 -16.32 -1.83
CA THR A 162 11.61 -16.27 -0.47
C THR A 162 11.25 -17.54 0.30
N HIS A 163 10.00 -17.99 0.20
CA HIS A 163 9.56 -19.24 0.83
C HIS A 163 10.30 -20.46 0.28
N GLU A 164 10.48 -20.57 -1.03
CA GLU A 164 11.23 -21.66 -1.67
C GLU A 164 12.70 -21.72 -1.22
N ARG A 165 13.26 -20.61 -0.76
CA ARG A 165 14.65 -20.52 -0.29
C ARG A 165 14.83 -20.76 1.21
N HIS A 166 13.85 -20.35 2.02
CA HIS A 166 13.99 -20.29 3.48
C HIS A 166 12.98 -21.15 4.25
N ASP A 167 12.05 -21.83 3.56
CA ASP A 167 10.93 -22.60 4.14
C ASP A 167 9.91 -21.77 4.95
N TYR A 168 10.12 -20.46 5.09
CA TYR A 168 9.18 -19.50 5.67
C TYR A 168 9.46 -18.08 5.14
N VAL A 169 8.52 -17.17 5.38
CA VAL A 169 8.63 -15.75 4.99
C VAL A 169 8.11 -14.88 6.12
N VAL A 170 8.83 -13.80 6.42
CA VAL A 170 8.34 -12.69 7.24
C VAL A 170 8.02 -11.54 6.30
N GLN A 171 6.74 -11.35 5.98
CA GLN A 171 6.28 -10.20 5.20
C GLN A 171 5.91 -9.05 6.16
N LEU A 172 6.58 -7.90 5.99
CA LEU A 172 6.18 -6.65 6.63
C LEU A 172 5.45 -5.78 5.61
N SER A 173 4.17 -5.53 5.85
CA SER A 173 3.42 -4.51 5.11
C SER A 173 3.54 -3.17 5.81
N CYS A 174 4.33 -2.28 5.23
CA CYS A 174 4.84 -1.11 5.92
C CYS A 174 4.05 0.14 5.53
N HIS A 175 3.53 0.82 6.57
CA HIS A 175 2.66 1.98 6.43
C HIS A 175 3.00 3.00 7.51
N CYS A 176 2.70 4.27 7.26
CA CYS A 176 2.61 5.26 8.32
C CYS A 176 1.15 5.75 8.45
N MET A 177 0.85 6.28 9.63
CA MET A 177 -0.46 6.78 10.00
C MET A 177 -0.29 8.14 10.69
N SER A 178 -1.36 8.93 10.69
CA SER A 178 -1.40 10.14 11.50
C SER A 178 -1.38 9.80 12.99
N ALA A 179 -0.62 10.58 13.77
CA ALA A 179 -0.52 10.43 15.23
C ALA A 179 -1.88 10.58 15.95
N ILE A 180 -2.82 11.30 15.33
CA ILE A 180 -4.21 11.40 15.77
C ILE A 180 -5.12 10.86 14.66
N GLY A 181 -6.11 10.06 15.02
CA GLY A 181 -7.09 9.52 14.08
C GLY A 181 -7.82 10.64 13.31
N ALA A 182 -7.83 10.53 11.98
CA ALA A 182 -8.47 11.50 11.11
C ALA A 182 -10.01 11.35 11.13
N PRO A 183 -10.79 12.36 10.67
CA PRO A 183 -12.25 12.29 10.65
C PRO A 183 -12.83 11.04 10.00
N THR A 184 -12.25 10.57 8.90
CA THR A 184 -12.67 9.34 8.22
C THR A 184 -11.89 8.11 8.69
N HIS A 185 -11.26 8.12 9.88
CA HIS A 185 -10.67 6.93 10.53
C HIS A 185 -11.58 6.37 11.64
N ALA A 186 -11.38 5.10 12.02
CA ALA A 186 -12.32 4.38 12.90
C ALA A 186 -12.27 4.91 14.34
N ASP A 187 -11.22 5.67 14.64
CA ASP A 187 -10.79 6.21 15.91
C ASP A 187 -10.59 7.74 15.83
N PRO A 188 -11.57 8.52 15.34
CA PRO A 188 -11.40 9.94 15.07
C PRO A 188 -11.04 10.70 16.36
N GLY A 189 -9.99 11.54 16.29
CA GLY A 189 -9.52 12.34 17.42
C GLY A 189 -8.73 11.57 18.49
N GLN A 190 -8.57 10.25 18.35
CA GLN A 190 -7.80 9.45 19.31
C GLN A 190 -6.31 9.52 19.01
N GLN A 191 -5.50 9.64 20.07
CA GLN A 191 -4.04 9.49 19.96
C GLN A 191 -3.71 8.02 19.67
N ARG A 192 -2.72 7.81 18.80
CA ARG A 192 -2.23 6.48 18.43
C ARG A 192 -0.84 6.25 19.00
N ALA A 193 -0.50 4.98 19.18
CA ALA A 193 0.87 4.57 19.49
C ALA A 193 1.83 4.95 18.35
N ASP A 194 3.11 5.12 18.70
CA ASP A 194 4.18 5.42 17.75
C ASP A 194 4.31 4.31 16.70
N PHE A 195 4.17 3.05 17.13
CA PHE A 195 4.10 1.88 16.26
C PHE A 195 2.82 1.09 16.52
N ASN A 196 2.20 0.62 15.43
CA ASN A 196 1.00 -0.22 15.49
C ASN A 196 1.29 -1.51 14.73
N LEU A 197 1.36 -2.62 15.47
CA LEU A 197 1.55 -3.95 14.89
C LEU A 197 0.18 -4.58 14.64
N GLY A 198 -0.06 -5.00 13.40
CA GLY A 198 -1.31 -5.63 12.99
C GLY A 198 -1.06 -7.03 12.45
N ASP A 199 -1.77 -8.02 12.99
CA ASP A 199 -1.64 -9.43 12.61
C ASP A 199 -3.01 -10.10 12.34
N CYS A 200 -4.04 -9.28 12.07
CA CYS A 200 -5.43 -9.71 11.90
C CYS A 200 -5.92 -10.60 13.05
N HIS A 201 -5.67 -10.16 14.29
CA HIS A 201 -6.06 -10.87 15.52
C HIS A 201 -5.37 -12.24 15.66
N GLY A 202 -4.06 -12.29 15.39
CA GLY A 202 -3.23 -13.48 15.51
C GLY A 202 -3.38 -14.50 14.39
N THR A 203 -3.90 -14.10 13.22
CA THR A 203 -4.18 -15.03 12.11
C THR A 203 -3.21 -14.91 10.94
N THR A 204 -2.43 -13.83 10.86
CA THR A 204 -1.51 -13.57 9.73
C THR A 204 -0.03 -13.57 10.09
N SER A 205 0.32 -13.64 11.38
CA SER A 205 1.70 -13.76 11.86
C SER A 205 1.79 -14.72 13.03
N SER A 206 2.97 -15.30 13.23
CA SER A 206 3.28 -16.06 14.45
C SER A 206 3.37 -15.13 15.67
N LYS A 207 3.07 -15.67 16.86
CA LYS A 207 3.20 -14.92 18.12
C LYS A 207 4.65 -14.52 18.36
N GLU A 208 5.57 -15.43 18.06
CA GLU A 208 7.00 -15.24 18.21
C GLU A 208 7.51 -14.05 17.39
N THR A 209 7.03 -13.90 16.15
CA THR A 209 7.38 -12.75 15.31
C THR A 209 6.82 -11.44 15.87
N ILE A 210 5.56 -11.44 16.32
CA ILE A 210 4.95 -10.23 16.91
C ILE A 210 5.66 -9.81 18.19
N SER A 211 5.89 -10.74 19.12
CA SER A 211 6.60 -10.44 20.37
C SER A 211 8.03 -9.93 20.11
N PHE A 212 8.75 -10.49 19.14
CA PHE A 212 10.07 -9.99 18.77
C PHE A 212 10.02 -8.53 18.28
N LEU A 213 9.02 -8.17 17.47
CA LEU A 213 8.84 -6.78 17.02
C LEU A 213 8.47 -5.85 18.17
N GLU A 214 7.58 -6.27 19.07
CA GLU A 214 7.19 -5.49 20.26
C GLU A 214 8.36 -5.22 21.20
N GLU A 215 9.26 -6.20 21.40
CA GLU A 215 10.44 -6.05 22.26
C GLU A 215 11.53 -5.17 21.65
N THR A 216 11.52 -5.00 20.33
CA THR A 216 12.55 -4.25 19.59
C THR A 216 12.21 -2.77 19.41
N LEU A 217 10.91 -2.41 19.45
CA LEU A 217 10.39 -1.05 19.22
C LEU A 217 10.22 -0.26 20.53
#